data_AF-A0A7J4QHG3-F1
#
_entry.id   AF-A0A7J4QHG3-F1
#
_cell.length_a   1.000
_cell.length_b   1.000
_cell.length_c   1.000
_cell.angle_alpha   90.00
_cell.angle_beta   90.00
_cell.angle_gamma   90.00
#
_symmetry.space_group_name_H-M   'P 1'
#
loop_
_entity.id
_entity.type
_entity.pdbx_description
1 polymer ?
#
loop_
_entity_poly.entity_id
_entity_poly.type
_entity_poly.pdbx_seq_one_letter_code
_entity_poly.pdbx_strand_id
1 'polypeptide(L)'
;MLKELQNVFDSAIKSLEVMYVMRGMKPCTRILADIQKKGSYLAFLKRHQLHAEESDFLIKKDDSKGYSDKGTILPKGAAEGYAFLYIAREQAIAKKAKMHEHQQEHIALGEVLGYPACCCRFFARHYDTQSQKSNDYTLLALDNSTSRPFPYETNIAMRHFDISLLSHFPCSYHCAASIAIAKKHLAVVRSENERTAERILKMLRNTILYHESGILVLIGAVLAGNMLSYGQVDATMHHPLLEKLRDAGSVEIIDSHTFRIGGEECSDFGVMVFA
;
A
#
# COMPACT_ATOMS: atom_id res chain seq x y z
N MET A 1 -8.57 -5.32 20.18
CA MET A 1 -9.19 -5.01 18.86
C MET A 1 -8.35 -5.53 17.69
N LEU A 2 -7.09 -5.11 17.52
CA LEU A 2 -6.29 -5.43 16.33
C LEU A 2 -6.14 -6.94 16.02
N LYS A 3 -5.91 -7.79 17.04
CA LYS A 3 -5.84 -9.25 16.86
C LYS A 3 -7.15 -9.86 16.34
N GLU A 4 -8.28 -9.33 16.81
CA GLU A 4 -9.60 -9.77 16.34
C GLU A 4 -9.83 -9.38 14.88
N LEU A 5 -9.48 -8.14 14.52
CA LEU A 5 -9.50 -7.69 13.13
C LEU A 5 -8.63 -8.58 12.23
N GLN A 6 -7.42 -8.93 12.67
CA GLN A 6 -6.52 -9.80 11.90
C GLN A 6 -7.09 -11.20 11.68
N ASN A 7 -7.75 -11.77 12.69
CA ASN A 7 -8.42 -13.07 12.57
C ASN A 7 -9.63 -13.03 11.62
N VAL A 8 -10.27 -11.87 11.46
CA VAL A 8 -11.44 -11.72 10.60
C VAL A 8 -11.03 -11.39 9.17
N PHE A 9 -10.12 -10.43 8.96
CA PHE A 9 -9.83 -9.88 7.63
C PHE A 9 -8.61 -10.50 6.94
N ASP A 10 -7.88 -11.39 7.62
CA ASP A 10 -6.74 -12.18 7.10
C ASP A 10 -5.64 -11.34 6.42
N SER A 11 -5.55 -10.07 6.77
CA SER A 11 -4.52 -9.13 6.30
C SER A 11 -4.36 -8.02 7.32
N ALA A 12 -3.12 -7.70 7.64
CA ALA A 12 -2.78 -6.60 8.51
C ALA A 12 -3.23 -5.27 7.90
N ILE A 13 -3.03 -5.03 6.60
CA ILE A 13 -3.51 -3.78 5.96
C ILE A 13 -5.03 -3.66 6.03
N LYS A 14 -5.79 -4.71 5.67
CA LYS A 14 -7.26 -4.66 5.76
C LYS A 14 -7.74 -4.42 7.19
N SER A 15 -7.06 -5.05 8.16
CA SER A 15 -7.36 -4.86 9.58
C SER A 15 -7.14 -3.41 10.02
N LEU A 16 -6.02 -2.81 9.61
CA LEU A 16 -5.69 -1.42 9.90
C LEU A 16 -6.70 -0.46 9.26
N GLU A 17 -7.07 -0.70 8.00
CA GLU A 17 -8.07 0.08 7.27
C GLU A 17 -9.42 0.16 8.00
N VAL A 18 -9.95 -1.00 8.43
CA VAL A 18 -11.20 -1.07 9.18
C VAL A 18 -11.04 -0.39 10.55
N MET A 19 -9.91 -0.59 11.23
CA MET A 19 -9.61 0.07 12.49
C MET A 19 -9.60 1.60 12.37
N TYR A 20 -9.04 2.14 11.28
CA TYR A 20 -9.01 3.59 11.04
C TYR A 20 -10.42 4.17 10.86
N VAL A 21 -11.34 3.43 10.23
CA VAL A 21 -12.76 3.83 10.17
C VAL A 21 -13.42 3.76 11.55
N MET A 22 -13.21 2.67 12.30
CA MET A 22 -13.74 2.51 13.67
C MET A 22 -13.30 3.67 14.58
N ARG A 23 -12.02 4.04 14.49
CA ARG A 23 -11.40 5.11 15.29
C ARG A 23 -11.62 6.52 14.71
N GLY A 24 -12.27 6.62 13.56
CA GLY A 24 -12.61 7.91 12.94
C GLY A 24 -11.46 8.66 12.31
N MET A 25 -10.36 7.98 12.03
CA MET A 25 -9.27 8.53 11.26
C MET A 25 -9.61 8.56 9.77
N LYS A 26 -10.48 7.65 9.32
CA LYS A 26 -10.97 7.61 7.94
C LYS A 26 -12.51 7.68 7.89
N PRO A 27 -13.09 8.43 6.94
CA PRO A 27 -14.54 8.44 6.72
C PRO A 27 -15.04 7.12 6.13
N CYS A 28 -14.26 6.53 5.23
CA CYS A 28 -14.56 5.27 4.56
C CYS A 28 -13.26 4.53 4.22
N THR A 29 -13.32 3.21 4.11
CA THR A 29 -12.28 2.39 3.49
C THR A 29 -12.88 1.51 2.39
N ARG A 30 -12.05 1.18 1.40
CA ARG A 30 -12.35 0.18 0.39
C ARG A 30 -11.40 -0.99 0.59
N ILE A 31 -11.94 -2.16 0.91
CA ILE A 31 -11.16 -3.40 1.02
C ILE A 31 -11.62 -4.43 0.01
N LEU A 32 -10.70 -5.30 -0.38
CA LEU A 32 -11.02 -6.43 -1.23
C LEU A 32 -11.42 -7.65 -0.39
N ALA A 33 -12.66 -8.10 -0.54
CA ALA A 33 -13.25 -9.16 0.25
C ALA A 33 -13.46 -10.42 -0.57
N ASP A 34 -12.91 -11.53 -0.09
CA ASP A 34 -13.22 -12.86 -0.61
C ASP A 34 -14.70 -13.17 -0.34
N ILE A 35 -15.46 -13.47 -1.39
CA ILE A 35 -16.89 -13.72 -1.27
C ILE A 35 -17.21 -14.94 -0.39
N GLN A 36 -16.29 -15.90 -0.30
CA GLN A 36 -16.43 -17.08 0.56
C GLN A 36 -16.32 -16.72 2.05
N LYS A 37 -15.57 -15.65 2.38
CA LYS A 37 -15.40 -15.15 3.76
C LYS A 37 -16.30 -13.97 4.09
N LYS A 38 -17.02 -13.41 3.11
CA LYS A 38 -17.84 -12.21 3.26
C LYS A 38 -18.81 -12.26 4.45
N GLY A 39 -19.38 -13.42 4.74
CA GLY A 39 -20.28 -13.61 5.89
C GLY A 39 -19.64 -13.24 7.23
N SER A 40 -18.38 -13.63 7.47
CA SER A 40 -17.66 -13.29 8.72
C SER A 40 -17.34 -11.80 8.79
N TYR A 41 -17.01 -11.18 7.64
CA TYR A 41 -16.73 -9.74 7.57
C TYR A 41 -17.98 -8.95 7.92
N LEU A 42 -19.12 -9.25 7.27
CA LEU A 42 -20.38 -8.56 7.53
C LEU A 42 -20.87 -8.75 8.96
N ALA A 43 -20.71 -9.95 9.54
CA ALA A 43 -21.03 -10.21 10.94
C ALA A 43 -20.17 -9.36 11.90
N PHE A 44 -18.86 -9.25 11.64
CA PHE A 44 -17.98 -8.37 12.40
C PHE A 44 -18.44 -6.91 12.29
N LEU A 45 -18.64 -6.41 11.06
CA LEU A 45 -19.01 -5.01 10.82
C LEU A 45 -20.34 -4.65 11.50
N LYS A 46 -21.36 -5.52 11.40
CA LYS A 46 -22.65 -5.34 12.07
C LYS A 46 -22.50 -5.23 13.58
N ARG A 47 -21.72 -6.11 14.21
CA ARG A 47 -21.47 -6.10 15.66
C ARG A 47 -20.78 -4.83 16.13
N HIS A 48 -19.95 -4.22 15.28
CA HIS A 48 -19.26 -2.97 15.58
C HIS A 48 -19.96 -1.72 15.01
N GLN A 49 -21.24 -1.84 14.62
CA GLN A 49 -22.05 -0.72 14.10
C GLN A 49 -21.40 -0.01 12.90
N LEU A 50 -20.74 -0.79 12.04
CA LEU A 50 -20.24 -0.34 10.76
C LEU A 50 -21.18 -0.78 9.65
N HIS A 51 -21.25 0.05 8.61
CA HIS A 51 -22.01 -0.21 7.40
C HIS A 51 -21.04 -0.60 6.27
N ALA A 52 -21.48 -1.53 5.42
CA ALA A 52 -20.76 -1.93 4.23
C ALA A 52 -21.68 -1.89 3.02
N GLU A 53 -21.16 -1.41 1.90
CA GLU A 53 -21.76 -1.56 0.58
C GLU A 53 -20.81 -2.40 -0.29
N GLU A 54 -21.36 -3.25 -1.15
CA GLU A 54 -20.62 -4.17 -2.01
C GLU A 54 -20.60 -3.65 -3.44
N SER A 55 -19.47 -3.81 -4.15
CA SER A 55 -19.39 -3.54 -5.59
C SER A 55 -20.40 -4.36 -6.39
N ASP A 56 -20.86 -3.82 -7.53
CA ASP A 56 -21.79 -4.52 -8.43
C ASP A 56 -21.10 -5.58 -9.32
N PHE A 57 -19.80 -5.77 -9.12
CA PHE A 57 -18.94 -6.68 -9.86
C PHE A 57 -18.00 -7.42 -8.91
N LEU A 58 -17.55 -8.58 -9.37
CA LEU A 58 -16.47 -9.34 -8.75
C LEU A 58 -15.20 -9.20 -9.56
N ILE A 59 -14.05 -9.34 -8.92
CA ILE A 59 -12.76 -9.39 -9.58
C ILE A 59 -12.00 -10.67 -9.25
N LYS A 60 -11.20 -11.12 -10.20
CA LYS A 60 -10.11 -12.07 -9.98
C LYS A 60 -8.81 -11.28 -9.87
N LYS A 61 -8.01 -11.57 -8.84
CA LYS A 61 -6.67 -10.98 -8.71
C LYS A 61 -5.74 -11.56 -9.77
N ASP A 62 -4.81 -10.73 -10.22
CA ASP A 62 -3.67 -11.22 -10.99
C ASP A 62 -2.57 -11.70 -10.03
N ASP A 63 -2.57 -13.01 -9.74
CA ASP A 63 -1.59 -13.62 -8.83
C ASP A 63 -0.25 -13.95 -9.53
N SER A 64 -0.10 -13.66 -10.83
CA SER A 64 1.08 -14.05 -11.62
C SER A 64 2.37 -13.31 -11.24
N LYS A 65 2.27 -12.17 -10.54
CA LYS A 65 3.39 -11.30 -10.15
C LYS A 65 3.52 -11.08 -8.63
N GLY A 66 2.92 -11.93 -7.81
CA GLY A 66 2.87 -11.73 -6.36
C GLY A 66 1.78 -10.74 -5.95
N TYR A 67 2.15 -9.56 -5.41
CA TYR A 67 1.19 -8.50 -5.05
C TYR A 67 0.77 -7.70 -6.30
N SER A 68 -0.54 -7.54 -6.51
CA SER A 68 -1.09 -6.83 -7.67
C SER A 68 -2.19 -5.84 -7.24
N ASP A 69 -2.11 -4.62 -7.77
CA ASP A 69 -3.19 -3.63 -7.70
C ASP A 69 -4.24 -3.80 -8.81
N LYS A 70 -4.04 -4.80 -9.67
CA LYS A 70 -4.89 -5.07 -10.82
C LYS A 70 -5.69 -6.34 -10.61
N GLY A 71 -6.95 -6.26 -10.97
CA GLY A 71 -7.84 -7.40 -11.07
C GLY A 71 -8.65 -7.33 -12.34
N THR A 72 -9.10 -8.49 -12.81
CA THR A 72 -9.98 -8.60 -13.96
C THR A 72 -11.40 -8.80 -13.48
N ILE A 73 -12.34 -8.00 -14.00
CA ILE A 73 -13.76 -8.17 -13.72
C ILE A 73 -14.20 -9.55 -14.17
N LEU A 74 -14.87 -10.27 -13.28
CA LEU A 74 -15.41 -11.59 -13.54
C LEU A 74 -16.81 -11.50 -14.17
N PRO A 75 -17.21 -12.51 -14.95
CA PRO A 75 -18.58 -12.63 -15.44
C PRO A 75 -19.60 -12.61 -14.29
N LYS A 76 -20.78 -12.07 -14.57
CA LYS A 76 -21.89 -12.07 -13.61
C LYS A 76 -22.23 -13.50 -13.18
N GLY A 77 -22.39 -13.73 -11.88
CA GLY A 77 -22.70 -15.05 -11.33
C GLY A 77 -21.47 -15.95 -11.09
N ALA A 78 -20.25 -15.43 -11.20
CA ALA A 78 -19.06 -16.17 -10.79
C ALA A 78 -19.19 -16.70 -9.35
N ALA A 79 -18.88 -17.98 -9.16
CA ALA A 79 -19.00 -18.68 -7.88
C ALA A 79 -17.86 -18.34 -6.90
N GLU A 80 -16.78 -17.76 -7.41
CA GLU A 80 -15.57 -17.42 -6.68
C GLU A 80 -15.05 -16.06 -7.15
N GLY A 81 -14.26 -15.40 -6.30
CA GLY A 81 -13.65 -14.11 -6.59
C GLY A 81 -13.72 -13.17 -5.41
N TYR A 82 -13.46 -11.90 -5.69
CA TYR A 82 -13.44 -10.87 -4.67
C TYR A 82 -14.39 -9.73 -5.01
N ALA A 83 -15.14 -9.25 -4.03
CA ALA A 83 -15.90 -8.02 -4.12
C ALA A 83 -15.16 -6.89 -3.41
N PHE A 84 -15.33 -5.64 -3.87
CA PHE A 84 -14.97 -4.50 -3.03
C PHE A 84 -16.04 -4.27 -1.98
N LEU A 85 -15.61 -4.11 -0.72
CA LEU A 85 -16.46 -3.61 0.36
C LEU A 85 -16.05 -2.18 0.68
N TYR A 86 -17.02 -1.27 0.60
CA TYR A 86 -16.90 0.11 1.06
C TYR A 86 -17.45 0.19 2.47
N ILE A 87 -16.58 0.42 3.45
CA ILE A 87 -16.90 0.31 4.87
C ILE A 87 -16.85 1.70 5.48
N ALA A 88 -17.92 2.10 6.17
CA ALA A 88 -18.03 3.38 6.84
C ALA A 88 -18.85 3.27 8.12
N ARG A 89 -18.76 4.26 9.01
CA ARG A 89 -19.65 4.37 10.19
C ARG A 89 -21.06 4.83 9.84
N GLU A 90 -21.20 5.50 8.70
CA GLU A 90 -22.48 5.98 8.20
C GLU A 90 -22.76 5.33 6.85
N GLN A 91 -23.94 4.72 6.70
CA GLN A 91 -24.31 4.03 5.47
C GLN A 91 -24.26 4.95 4.24
N ALA A 92 -24.63 6.22 4.39
CA ALA A 92 -24.61 7.19 3.30
C ALA A 92 -23.21 7.36 2.70
N ILE A 93 -22.16 7.32 3.51
CA ILE A 93 -20.77 7.45 3.05
C ILE A 93 -20.34 6.20 2.26
N ALA A 94 -20.66 5.00 2.76
CA ALA A 94 -20.37 3.75 2.04
C ALA A 94 -21.09 3.69 0.67
N LYS A 95 -22.37 4.12 0.62
CA LYS A 95 -23.14 4.22 -0.63
C LYS A 95 -22.51 5.21 -1.60
N LYS A 96 -22.08 6.37 -1.10
CA LYS A 96 -21.43 7.39 -1.91
C LYS A 96 -20.11 6.89 -2.50
N ALA A 97 -19.30 6.15 -1.73
CA ALA A 97 -18.07 5.54 -2.22
C ALA A 97 -18.35 4.53 -3.35
N LYS A 98 -19.31 3.61 -3.14
CA LYS A 98 -19.75 2.66 -4.17
C LYS A 98 -20.20 3.38 -5.46
N MET A 99 -21.01 4.43 -5.32
CA MET A 99 -21.54 5.20 -6.44
C MET A 99 -20.42 5.87 -7.26
N HIS A 100 -19.48 6.55 -6.60
CA HIS A 100 -18.35 7.17 -7.30
C HIS A 100 -17.45 6.15 -7.99
N GLU A 101 -17.26 4.96 -7.43
CA GLU A 101 -16.53 3.88 -8.11
C GLU A 101 -17.29 3.38 -9.35
N HIS A 102 -18.61 3.17 -9.23
CA HIS A 102 -19.46 2.77 -10.35
C HIS A 102 -19.44 3.79 -11.50
N GLN A 103 -19.41 5.09 -11.17
CA GLN A 103 -19.35 6.20 -12.13
C GLN A 103 -17.94 6.53 -12.61
N GLN A 104 -16.91 5.82 -12.12
CA GLN A 104 -15.49 6.08 -12.43
C GLN A 104 -15.02 7.50 -12.05
N GLU A 105 -15.63 8.10 -11.03
CA GLU A 105 -15.29 9.44 -10.55
C GLU A 105 -14.09 9.36 -9.58
N HIS A 106 -12.90 9.08 -10.10
CA HIS A 106 -11.71 8.75 -9.30
C HIS A 106 -11.35 9.79 -8.22
N ILE A 107 -11.48 11.08 -8.53
CA ILE A 107 -11.19 12.15 -7.57
C ILE A 107 -12.22 12.10 -6.43
N ALA A 108 -13.51 12.09 -6.76
CA ALA A 108 -14.60 12.07 -5.78
C ALA A 108 -14.57 10.81 -4.91
N LEU A 109 -14.25 9.65 -5.50
CA LEU A 109 -14.02 8.41 -4.76
C LEU A 109 -12.88 8.57 -3.76
N GLY A 110 -11.72 9.07 -4.19
CA GLY A 110 -10.57 9.26 -3.32
C GLY A 110 -10.85 10.21 -2.16
N GLU A 111 -11.57 11.31 -2.41
CA GLU A 111 -11.98 12.26 -1.38
C GLU A 111 -12.93 11.63 -0.36
N VAL A 112 -13.90 10.82 -0.81
CA VAL A 112 -14.81 10.07 0.08
C VAL A 112 -14.07 9.02 0.92
N LEU A 113 -12.97 8.46 0.42
CA LEU A 113 -12.09 7.56 1.17
C LEU A 113 -11.14 8.31 2.14
N GLY A 114 -11.16 9.65 2.12
CA GLY A 114 -10.32 10.50 2.96
C GLY A 114 -8.91 10.73 2.43
N TYR A 115 -8.68 10.55 1.13
CA TYR A 115 -7.37 10.79 0.51
C TYR A 115 -7.12 12.28 0.27
N PRO A 116 -5.86 12.75 0.33
CA PRO A 116 -5.55 14.15 0.04
C PRO A 116 -5.90 14.52 -1.40
N ALA A 117 -6.47 15.70 -1.61
CA ALA A 117 -6.84 16.19 -2.93
C ALA A 117 -5.66 16.22 -3.92
N CYS A 118 -4.42 16.47 -3.46
CA CYS A 118 -3.23 16.38 -4.32
C CYS A 118 -2.96 14.96 -4.81
N CYS A 119 -3.13 13.95 -3.95
CA CYS A 119 -2.98 12.54 -4.31
C CYS A 119 -4.12 12.07 -5.22
N CYS A 120 -5.35 12.53 -5.00
CA CYS A 120 -6.48 12.26 -5.89
C CYS A 120 -6.23 12.80 -7.31
N ARG A 121 -5.76 14.05 -7.43
CA ARG A 121 -5.40 14.65 -8.73
C ARG A 121 -4.22 13.93 -9.40
N PHE A 122 -3.21 13.54 -8.62
CA PHE A 122 -2.09 12.76 -9.13
C PHE A 122 -2.54 11.42 -9.69
N PHE A 123 -3.36 10.66 -8.95
CA PHE A 123 -3.94 9.41 -9.43
C PHE A 123 -4.74 9.63 -10.71
N ALA A 124 -5.69 10.58 -10.72
CA ALA A 124 -6.54 10.85 -11.88
C ALA A 124 -5.73 11.26 -13.12
N ARG A 125 -4.67 12.06 -12.96
CA ARG A 125 -3.79 12.50 -14.05
C ARG A 125 -3.07 11.32 -14.73
N HIS A 126 -2.75 10.27 -13.98
CA HIS A 126 -1.94 9.14 -14.46
C HIS A 126 -2.78 7.87 -14.71
N TYR A 127 -4.08 7.91 -14.41
CA TYR A 127 -4.95 6.74 -14.44
C TYR A 127 -5.00 6.03 -15.79
N ASP A 128 -5.19 6.78 -16.88
CA ASP A 128 -5.32 6.18 -18.22
C ASP A 128 -4.07 5.39 -18.64
N THR A 129 -2.89 5.84 -18.20
CA THR A 129 -1.63 5.12 -18.48
C THR A 129 -1.42 3.95 -17.53
N GLN A 130 -1.59 4.15 -16.23
CA GLN A 130 -1.26 3.12 -15.24
C GLN A 130 -2.29 2.00 -15.15
N SER A 131 -3.58 2.27 -15.42
CA SER A 131 -4.63 1.25 -15.47
C SER A 131 -4.38 0.19 -16.57
N GLN A 132 -3.72 0.59 -17.66
CA GLN A 132 -3.31 -0.34 -18.74
C GLN A 132 -2.11 -1.20 -18.34
N LYS A 133 -1.29 -0.74 -17.39
CA LYS A 133 -0.13 -1.46 -16.84
C LYS A 133 -0.53 -2.27 -15.59
N SER A 134 0.16 -2.05 -14.46
CA SER A 134 -0.03 -2.71 -13.17
C SER A 134 -0.97 -1.96 -12.21
N ASN A 135 -1.42 -0.76 -12.57
CA ASN A 135 -2.12 0.18 -11.68
C ASN A 135 -1.31 0.56 -10.41
N ASP A 136 0.02 0.45 -10.49
CA ASP A 136 0.97 0.86 -9.45
C ASP A 136 1.56 2.25 -9.77
N TYR A 137 1.65 3.15 -8.79
CA TYR A 137 2.14 4.52 -8.97
C TYR A 137 3.42 4.80 -8.18
N THR A 138 4.09 3.77 -7.66
CA THR A 138 5.30 3.87 -6.83
C THR A 138 6.43 4.61 -7.57
N LEU A 139 6.75 4.19 -8.81
CA LEU A 139 7.81 4.85 -9.60
C LEU A 139 7.42 6.28 -10.00
N LEU A 140 6.15 6.55 -10.32
CA LEU A 140 5.69 7.91 -10.60
C LEU A 140 5.81 8.83 -9.37
N ALA A 141 5.54 8.30 -8.18
CA ALA A 141 5.73 9.05 -6.93
C ALA A 141 7.22 9.29 -6.63
N LEU A 142 8.09 8.32 -7.00
CA LEU A 142 9.54 8.45 -6.92
C LEU A 142 10.06 9.57 -7.83
N ASP A 143 9.63 9.59 -9.09
CA ASP A 143 9.98 10.61 -10.07
C ASP A 143 9.53 12.01 -9.65
N ASN A 144 8.40 12.10 -8.94
CA ASN A 144 7.87 13.35 -8.41
C ASN A 144 8.47 13.72 -7.02
N SER A 145 9.58 13.12 -6.63
CA SER A 145 10.27 13.36 -5.35
C SER A 145 11.66 13.95 -5.59
N THR A 146 12.06 14.90 -4.74
CA THR A 146 13.21 15.77 -5.03
C THR A 146 14.47 15.48 -4.19
N SER A 147 14.35 14.77 -3.06
CA SER A 147 15.47 14.54 -2.14
C SER A 147 15.38 13.22 -1.39
N ARG A 148 16.52 12.63 -1.03
CA ARG A 148 16.61 11.45 -0.13
C ARG A 148 17.32 11.84 1.17
N PRO A 149 17.08 11.12 2.29
CA PRO A 149 16.12 10.04 2.45
C PRO A 149 14.67 10.54 2.45
N PHE A 150 13.75 9.66 2.08
CA PHE A 150 12.31 9.90 2.09
C PHE A 150 11.73 9.68 3.49
N PRO A 151 10.67 10.42 3.90
CA PRO A 151 9.95 10.14 5.14
C PRO A 151 9.33 8.73 5.16
N TYR A 152 9.68 7.92 6.16
CA TYR A 152 9.18 6.53 6.28
C TYR A 152 7.64 6.43 6.26
N GLU A 153 6.93 7.49 6.66
CA GLU A 153 5.47 7.55 6.68
C GLU A 153 4.84 7.35 5.29
N THR A 154 5.62 7.57 4.23
CA THR A 154 5.18 7.45 2.84
C THR A 154 5.64 6.17 2.16
N ASN A 155 6.29 5.25 2.88
CA ASN A 155 6.76 3.97 2.34
C ASN A 155 5.57 3.01 2.05
N ILE A 156 4.81 3.30 1.00
CA ILE A 156 3.67 2.50 0.53
C ILE A 156 4.11 1.18 -0.10
N ALA A 157 5.35 1.07 -0.57
CA ALA A 157 5.88 -0.14 -1.20
C ALA A 157 5.90 -1.34 -0.24
N MET A 158 6.01 -1.11 1.07
CA MET A 158 5.94 -2.17 2.09
C MET A 158 4.60 -2.93 2.12
N ARG A 159 3.57 -2.48 1.40
CA ARG A 159 2.32 -3.23 1.24
C ARG A 159 2.49 -4.58 0.55
N HIS A 160 3.57 -4.76 -0.20
CA HIS A 160 3.96 -6.07 -0.76
C HIS A 160 4.23 -7.11 0.35
N PHE A 161 4.57 -6.65 1.57
CA PHE A 161 4.69 -7.46 2.79
C PHE A 161 3.50 -7.25 3.76
N ASP A 162 2.35 -6.80 3.25
CA ASP A 162 1.13 -6.54 4.05
C ASP A 162 1.36 -5.52 5.19
N ILE A 163 2.21 -4.50 4.96
CA ILE A 163 2.47 -3.40 5.89
C ILE A 163 2.30 -2.06 5.19
N SER A 164 1.38 -1.22 5.65
CA SER A 164 1.26 0.17 5.21
C SER A 164 0.50 1.01 6.23
N LEU A 165 0.84 2.30 6.31
CA LEU A 165 0.05 3.33 7.00
C LEU A 165 -0.83 4.13 6.05
N LEU A 166 -0.67 3.95 4.74
CA LEU A 166 -1.43 4.64 3.71
C LEU A 166 -2.25 3.65 2.88
N SER A 167 -3.38 4.13 2.36
CA SER A 167 -4.29 3.37 1.50
C SER A 167 -4.40 4.00 0.10
N HIS A 168 -3.54 4.98 -0.18
CA HIS A 168 -3.39 5.67 -1.43
C HIS A 168 -1.91 5.81 -1.75
N PHE A 169 -1.57 5.87 -3.04
CA PHE A 169 -0.24 6.30 -3.45
C PHE A 169 -0.07 7.79 -3.13
N PRO A 170 0.99 8.18 -2.41
CA PRO A 170 1.28 9.58 -2.24
C PRO A 170 1.68 10.18 -3.60
N CYS A 171 1.30 11.43 -3.88
CA CYS A 171 1.71 12.09 -5.14
C CYS A 171 3.24 12.31 -5.24
N SER A 172 3.95 12.19 -4.12
CA SER A 172 5.40 12.29 -3.95
C SER A 172 5.72 11.69 -2.57
N TYR A 173 6.90 11.11 -2.37
CA TYR A 173 7.33 10.65 -1.06
C TYR A 173 7.49 11.81 -0.04
N HIS A 174 7.51 13.06 -0.48
CA HIS A 174 7.47 14.24 0.40
C HIS A 174 6.07 14.82 0.62
N CYS A 175 5.01 14.11 0.22
CA CYS A 175 3.65 14.62 0.34
C CYS A 175 3.26 14.85 1.81
N ALA A 176 3.26 16.12 2.23
CA ALA A 176 2.96 16.53 3.60
C ALA A 176 1.60 16.03 4.11
N ALA A 177 0.58 16.01 3.24
CA ALA A 177 -0.74 15.51 3.60
C ALA A 177 -0.74 13.99 3.86
N SER A 178 -0.03 13.21 3.03
CA SER A 178 0.13 11.77 3.25
C SER A 178 0.92 11.49 4.54
N ILE A 179 2.02 12.22 4.78
CA ILE A 179 2.80 12.12 6.03
C ILE A 179 1.90 12.39 7.24
N ALA A 180 1.08 13.43 7.20
CA ALA A 180 0.16 13.75 8.29
C ALA A 180 -0.87 12.65 8.56
N ILE A 181 -1.43 12.02 7.50
CA ILE A 181 -2.33 10.87 7.62
C ILE A 181 -1.62 9.68 8.26
N ALA A 182 -0.46 9.30 7.73
CA ALA A 182 0.29 8.15 8.24
C ALA A 182 0.74 8.34 9.70
N LYS A 183 1.12 9.56 10.12
CA LYS A 183 1.40 9.86 11.55
C LYS A 183 0.18 9.64 12.44
N LYS A 184 -1.00 10.10 12.02
CA LYS A 184 -2.26 9.88 12.77
C LYS A 184 -2.60 8.39 12.85
N HIS A 185 -2.46 7.67 11.74
CA HIS A 185 -2.67 6.23 11.68
C HIS A 185 -1.72 5.49 12.62
N LEU A 186 -0.41 5.79 12.59
CA LEU A 186 0.57 5.18 13.48
C LEU A 186 0.25 5.47 14.95
N ALA A 187 -0.20 6.67 15.30
CA ALA A 187 -0.61 7.01 16.66
C ALA A 187 -1.79 6.13 17.14
N VAL A 188 -2.76 5.86 16.26
CA VAL A 188 -3.85 4.92 16.56
C VAL A 188 -3.31 3.50 16.74
N VAL A 189 -2.46 3.00 15.84
CA VAL A 189 -1.85 1.66 16.01
C VAL A 189 -1.11 1.57 17.34
N ARG A 190 -0.34 2.61 17.70
CA ARG A 190 0.41 2.69 18.94
C ARG A 190 -0.50 2.62 20.17
N SER A 191 -1.59 3.38 20.17
CA SER A 191 -2.58 3.34 21.26
C SER A 191 -3.26 1.98 21.44
N GLU A 192 -3.37 1.18 20.37
CA GLU A 192 -3.94 -0.18 20.43
C GLU A 192 -2.90 -1.24 20.82
N ASN A 193 -1.69 -1.11 20.29
CA ASN A 193 -0.61 -2.07 20.47
C ASN A 193 0.76 -1.47 20.12
N GLU A 194 1.48 -1.01 21.14
CA GLU A 194 2.83 -0.44 21.02
C GLU A 194 3.78 -1.36 20.24
N ARG A 195 3.82 -2.65 20.58
CA ARG A 195 4.70 -3.64 19.91
C ARG A 195 4.43 -3.73 18.40
N THR A 196 3.17 -3.63 17.99
CA THR A 196 2.81 -3.65 16.56
C THR A 196 3.21 -2.35 15.88
N ALA A 197 3.03 -1.21 16.54
CA ALA A 197 3.46 0.09 16.01
C ALA A 197 4.98 0.13 15.80
N GLU A 198 5.76 -0.34 16.77
CA GLU A 198 7.23 -0.42 16.65
C GLU A 198 7.68 -1.39 15.55
N ARG A 199 6.97 -2.51 15.36
CA ARG A 199 7.23 -3.41 14.23
C ARG A 199 6.95 -2.71 12.89
N ILE A 200 5.83 -2.01 12.75
CA ILE A 200 5.50 -1.26 11.53
C ILE A 200 6.56 -0.19 11.27
N LEU A 201 6.92 0.59 12.28
CA LEU A 201 7.95 1.63 12.19
C LEU A 201 9.28 1.06 11.69
N LYS A 202 9.75 -0.05 12.28
CA LYS A 202 10.97 -0.72 11.86
C LYS A 202 10.92 -1.16 10.40
N MET A 203 9.77 -1.67 9.95
CA MET A 203 9.60 -2.15 8.58
C MET A 203 9.55 -1.00 7.56
N LEU A 204 8.84 0.08 7.86
CA LEU A 204 8.70 1.23 6.96
C LEU A 204 9.98 2.05 6.77
N ARG A 205 10.96 1.92 7.67
CA ARG A 205 12.27 2.57 7.56
C ARG A 205 13.27 1.81 6.68
N ASN A 206 12.97 0.60 6.24
CA ASN A 206 13.91 -0.12 5.38
C ASN A 206 13.98 0.50 3.99
N THR A 207 15.15 0.39 3.37
CA THR A 207 15.34 0.80 1.97
C THR A 207 14.69 -0.22 1.05
N ILE A 208 14.06 0.27 -0.01
CA ILE A 208 13.36 -0.53 -1.01
C ILE A 208 14.05 -0.36 -2.36
N LEU A 209 14.36 -1.47 -3.01
CA LEU A 209 14.64 -1.52 -4.44
C LEU A 209 13.38 -2.05 -5.12
N TYR A 210 12.68 -1.17 -5.82
CA TYR A 210 11.40 -1.50 -6.44
C TYR A 210 11.58 -1.87 -7.90
N HIS A 211 10.96 -2.97 -8.31
CA HIS A 211 10.84 -3.40 -9.70
C HIS A 211 9.36 -3.68 -10.01
N GLU A 212 8.95 -3.59 -11.28
CA GLU A 212 7.54 -3.79 -11.65
C GLU A 212 7.00 -5.20 -11.33
N SER A 213 7.88 -6.18 -11.15
CA SER A 213 7.51 -7.56 -10.77
C SER A 213 7.62 -7.85 -9.27
N GLY A 214 7.99 -6.87 -8.44
CA GLY A 214 8.14 -7.05 -6.99
C GLY A 214 9.22 -6.16 -6.39
N ILE A 215 9.43 -6.30 -5.08
CA ILE A 215 10.38 -5.45 -4.36
C ILE A 215 11.46 -6.28 -3.66
N LEU A 216 12.63 -5.67 -3.50
CA LEU A 216 13.71 -6.11 -2.64
C LEU A 216 13.81 -5.12 -1.47
N VAL A 217 14.00 -5.64 -0.26
CA VAL A 217 14.08 -4.84 0.97
C VAL A 217 15.47 -5.00 1.56
N LEU A 218 16.19 -3.89 1.67
CA LEU A 218 17.51 -3.84 2.32
C LEU A 218 17.30 -3.52 3.79
N ILE A 219 17.39 -4.56 4.62
CA ILE A 219 17.07 -4.49 6.05
C ILE A 219 18.27 -3.98 6.84
N GLY A 220 18.00 -3.02 7.73
CA GLY A 220 19.04 -2.38 8.54
C GLY A 220 19.99 -1.51 7.70
N ALA A 221 19.46 -0.93 6.61
CA ALA A 221 20.24 -0.12 5.71
C ALA A 221 20.69 1.20 6.36
N VAL A 222 21.93 1.61 6.12
CA VAL A 222 22.52 2.88 6.57
C VAL A 222 23.18 3.55 5.37
N LEU A 223 22.81 4.82 5.14
CA LEU A 223 23.34 5.62 4.04
C LEU A 223 24.48 6.52 4.54
N ALA A 224 25.65 6.41 3.94
CA ALA A 224 26.81 7.28 4.17
C ALA A 224 27.30 7.85 2.82
N GLY A 225 26.98 9.11 2.55
CA GLY A 225 27.17 9.69 1.23
C GLY A 225 26.27 8.99 0.20
N ASN A 226 26.86 8.34 -0.79
CA ASN A 226 26.16 7.51 -1.77
C ASN A 226 26.26 6.01 -1.47
N MET A 227 26.99 5.60 -0.43
CA MET A 227 27.15 4.20 -0.07
C MET A 227 26.06 3.76 0.91
N LEU A 228 25.30 2.72 0.55
CA LEU A 228 24.26 2.14 1.38
C LEU A 228 24.70 0.73 1.83
N SER A 229 25.07 0.59 3.11
CA SER A 229 25.36 -0.71 3.72
C SER A 229 24.10 -1.30 4.34
N TYR A 230 23.91 -2.62 4.31
CA TYR A 230 22.73 -3.30 4.87
C TYR A 230 23.11 -4.68 5.42
N GLY A 231 22.27 -5.21 6.32
CA GLY A 231 22.56 -6.48 6.99
C GLY A 231 21.88 -7.69 6.35
N GLN A 232 20.67 -7.52 5.81
CA GLN A 232 19.89 -8.60 5.22
C GLN A 232 19.10 -8.11 4.01
N VAL A 233 18.72 -9.04 3.15
CA VAL A 233 17.90 -8.78 1.96
C VAL A 233 16.70 -9.71 1.96
N ASP A 234 15.52 -9.12 1.93
CA ASP A 234 14.24 -9.82 1.74
C ASP A 234 13.62 -9.45 0.40
N ALA A 235 12.72 -10.28 -0.13
CA ALA A 235 12.16 -10.10 -1.47
C ALA A 235 10.75 -10.65 -1.60
N THR A 236 9.92 -9.99 -2.41
CA THR A 236 8.62 -10.55 -2.84
C THR A 236 8.67 -11.23 -4.21
N MET A 237 9.85 -11.27 -4.83
CA MET A 237 10.07 -11.87 -6.13
C MET A 237 11.41 -12.62 -6.14
N HIS A 238 11.50 -13.65 -6.98
CA HIS A 238 12.79 -14.22 -7.35
C HIS A 238 13.44 -13.31 -8.39
N HIS A 239 14.66 -12.85 -8.12
CA HIS A 239 15.42 -12.03 -9.04
C HIS A 239 16.91 -12.39 -8.97
N PRO A 240 17.65 -12.45 -10.10
CA PRO A 240 19.09 -12.77 -10.09
C PRO A 240 19.94 -11.85 -9.19
N LEU A 241 19.50 -10.60 -8.98
CA LEU A 241 20.17 -9.66 -8.07
C LEU A 241 20.08 -10.04 -6.59
N LEU A 242 19.13 -10.91 -6.20
CA LEU A 242 18.93 -11.23 -4.78
C LEU A 242 20.17 -11.85 -4.15
N GLU A 243 20.78 -12.84 -4.81
CA GLU A 243 22.00 -13.48 -4.31
C GLU A 243 23.19 -12.51 -4.35
N LYS A 244 23.32 -11.71 -5.41
CA LYS A 244 24.36 -10.67 -5.49
C LYS A 244 24.27 -9.71 -4.30
N LEU A 245 23.07 -9.20 -4.00
CA LEU A 245 22.83 -8.29 -2.87
C LEU A 245 23.16 -8.96 -1.53
N ARG A 246 22.78 -10.22 -1.33
CA ARG A 246 23.10 -10.98 -0.11
C ARG A 246 24.60 -11.10 0.12
N ASP A 247 25.37 -11.29 -0.94
CA ASP A 247 26.83 -11.43 -0.85
C ASP A 247 27.55 -10.09 -0.68
N ALA A 248 27.04 -9.00 -1.28
CA ALA A 248 27.74 -7.72 -1.30
C ALA A 248 27.66 -6.93 0.01
N GLY A 249 26.51 -6.96 0.71
CA GLY A 249 26.26 -6.22 1.96
C GLY A 249 26.28 -4.69 1.83
N SER A 250 26.54 -4.15 0.64
CA SER A 250 26.49 -2.73 0.33
C SER A 250 26.22 -2.47 -1.15
N VAL A 251 25.69 -1.28 -1.46
CA VAL A 251 25.50 -0.78 -2.82
C VAL A 251 25.85 0.71 -2.91
N GLU A 252 26.38 1.15 -4.04
CA GLU A 252 26.55 2.57 -4.35
C GLU A 252 25.31 3.09 -5.06
N ILE A 253 24.63 4.08 -4.50
CA ILE A 253 23.47 4.71 -5.12
C ILE A 253 23.97 5.75 -6.14
N ILE A 254 23.51 5.65 -7.39
CA ILE A 254 23.85 6.61 -8.44
C ILE A 254 22.76 7.67 -8.55
N ASP A 255 21.51 7.23 -8.70
CA ASP A 255 20.33 8.11 -8.77
C ASP A 255 19.08 7.39 -8.24
N SER A 256 17.88 7.86 -8.59
CA SER A 256 16.61 7.28 -8.13
C SER A 256 16.28 5.93 -8.79
N HIS A 257 16.89 5.60 -9.93
CA HIS A 257 16.63 4.38 -10.69
C HIS A 257 17.87 3.50 -10.88
N THR A 258 19.04 3.99 -10.44
CA THR A 258 20.32 3.35 -10.69
C THR A 258 21.14 3.18 -9.42
N PHE A 259 21.68 1.99 -9.23
CA PHE A 259 22.69 1.69 -8.20
C PHE A 259 23.78 0.78 -8.76
N ARG A 260 24.90 0.65 -8.04
CA ARG A 260 25.97 -0.29 -8.36
C ARG A 260 26.20 -1.29 -7.25
N ILE A 261 26.52 -2.52 -7.65
CA ILE A 261 26.90 -3.61 -6.77
C ILE A 261 28.16 -4.28 -7.32
N GLY A 262 29.25 -4.27 -6.55
CA GLY A 262 30.53 -4.82 -7.02
C GLY A 262 31.06 -4.18 -8.32
N GLY A 263 30.70 -2.92 -8.59
CA GLY A 263 31.06 -2.20 -9.82
C GLY A 263 30.11 -2.43 -11.01
N GLU A 264 29.15 -3.34 -10.91
CA GLU A 264 28.11 -3.57 -11.91
C GLU A 264 26.93 -2.62 -11.70
N GLU A 265 26.49 -1.95 -12.75
CA GLU A 265 25.36 -1.02 -12.72
C GLU A 265 24.02 -1.73 -12.90
N CYS A 266 23.03 -1.32 -12.11
CA CYS A 266 21.67 -1.85 -12.09
C CYS A 266 20.69 -0.68 -12.23
N SER A 267 20.04 -0.56 -13.39
CA SER A 267 19.20 0.60 -13.77
C SER A 267 17.69 0.34 -13.82
N ASP A 268 17.25 -0.90 -13.55
CA ASP A 268 15.84 -1.29 -13.68
C ASP A 268 15.06 -1.16 -12.35
N PHE A 269 15.60 -0.43 -11.37
CA PHE A 269 15.08 -0.43 -10.00
C PHE A 269 14.88 0.97 -9.44
N GLY A 270 13.68 1.27 -8.95
CA GLY A 270 13.47 2.44 -8.09
C GLY A 270 14.18 2.28 -6.75
N VAL A 271 15.16 3.14 -6.45
CA VAL A 271 15.97 3.12 -5.22
C VAL A 271 15.40 4.10 -4.19
N MET A 272 14.67 3.57 -3.22
CA MET A 272 13.94 4.34 -2.21
C MET A 272 14.51 4.14 -0.82
N VAL A 273 15.31 5.10 -0.37
CA VAL A 273 15.90 5.14 0.98
C VAL A 273 14.97 5.91 1.91
N PHE A 274 14.52 5.28 2.99
CA PHE A 274 13.60 5.88 3.97
C PHE A 274 14.29 6.17 5.31
N ALA A 275 13.84 7.20 6.04
CA ALA A 275 14.30 7.57 7.38
C ALA A 275 13.13 7.95 8.30
#